data_AF-A0A1A9Z281-F1
#
_entry.id   AF-A0A1A9Z281-F1
#
_cell.length_a   1.000
_cell.length_b   1.000
_cell.length_c   1.000
_cell.angle_alpha   90.00
_cell.angle_beta   90.00
_cell.angle_gamma   90.00
#
_symmetry.space_group_name_H-M   'P 1'
#
loop_
_entity.id
_entity.type
_entity.pdbx_description
1 polymer ?
#
loop_
_entity_poly.entity_id
_entity_poly.type
_entity_poly.pdbx_seq_one_letter_code
_entity_poly.pdbx_strand_id
1 'polypeptide(L)'
;MTEISAFFSLLRLVRNFATLYKYIMAATKALRTLLQELRFANPCACIKDSLAAHYILAQYKKFCTTDQQLCKARDEALFLGQTYLTYLSSLRKYNELHKEYRGRGERSVKETADMVGFKLPTDPE
;
A
#
# COMPACT_ATOMS: atom_id res chain seq x y z
N MET A 1 -26.44 -15.37 38.23
CA MET A 1 -26.77 -15.03 36.82
C MET A 1 -26.10 -13.73 36.34
N THR A 2 -25.73 -12.80 37.23
CA THR A 2 -25.05 -11.53 36.91
C THR A 2 -23.54 -11.66 36.64
N GLU A 3 -22.83 -12.56 37.32
CA GLU A 3 -21.37 -12.70 37.15
C GLU A 3 -20.95 -13.26 35.78
N ILE A 4 -21.72 -14.21 35.24
CA ILE A 4 -21.48 -14.77 33.91
C ILE A 4 -21.69 -13.68 32.83
N SER A 5 -22.71 -12.83 33.00
CA SER A 5 -22.95 -11.67 32.11
C SER A 5 -21.81 -10.64 32.16
N ALA A 6 -21.27 -10.38 33.35
CA ALA A 6 -20.12 -9.49 33.53
C ALA A 6 -18.85 -10.05 32.86
N PHE A 7 -18.60 -11.36 32.97
CA PHE A 7 -17.49 -12.04 32.32
C PHE A 7 -17.58 -11.97 30.78
N PHE A 8 -18.76 -12.23 30.20
CA PHE A 8 -18.98 -12.09 28.76
C PHE A 8 -18.86 -10.63 28.28
N SER A 9 -19.29 -9.68 29.10
CA SER A 9 -19.15 -8.24 28.81
C SER A 9 -17.68 -7.80 28.83
N LEU A 10 -16.90 -8.29 29.80
CA LEU A 10 -15.46 -8.02 29.90
C LEU A 10 -14.69 -8.66 28.73
N LEU A 11 -15.01 -9.91 28.37
CA LEU A 11 -14.44 -10.58 27.19
C LEU A 11 -14.75 -9.84 25.89
N ARG A 12 -15.98 -9.32 25.73
CA ARG A 12 -16.38 -8.50 24.58
C ARG A 12 -15.61 -7.17 24.55
N LEU A 13 -15.42 -6.53 25.70
CA LEU A 13 -14.64 -5.29 25.81
C LEU A 13 -13.17 -5.52 25.43
N VAL A 14 -12.53 -6.54 25.99
CA VAL A 14 -11.12 -6.89 25.71
C VAL A 14 -10.91 -7.27 24.24
N ARG A 15 -11.82 -8.03 23.64
CA ARG A 15 -11.82 -8.31 22.18
C ARG A 15 -11.93 -7.03 21.35
N ASN A 16 -12.80 -6.10 21.72
CA ASN A 16 -12.97 -4.84 21.00
C ASN A 16 -11.72 -3.96 21.07
N PHE A 17 -11.05 -3.89 22.22
CA PHE A 17 -9.79 -3.16 22.37
C PHE A 17 -8.66 -3.74 21.51
N ALA A 18 -8.51 -5.07 21.50
CA ALA A 18 -7.49 -5.74 20.67
C ALA A 18 -7.74 -5.51 19.17
N THR A 19 -8.99 -5.60 18.72
CA THR A 19 -9.36 -5.34 17.31
C THR A 19 -9.11 -3.88 16.93
N LEU A 20 -9.44 -2.94 17.82
CA LEU A 20 -9.20 -1.50 17.61
C LEU A 20 -7.71 -1.19 17.48
N TYR A 21 -6.87 -1.73 18.36
CA TYR A 21 -5.42 -1.53 18.32
C TYR A 21 -4.81 -2.11 17.03
N LYS A 22 -5.22 -3.31 16.64
CA LYS A 22 -4.78 -3.95 15.39
C LYS A 22 -5.14 -3.11 14.17
N TYR A 23 -6.35 -2.53 14.14
CA TYR A 23 -6.77 -1.65 13.05
C TYR A 23 -5.92 -0.37 13.02
N ILE A 24 -5.74 0.32 14.16
CA ILE A 24 -4.98 1.58 14.20
C ILE A 24 -3.57 1.36 13.66
N MET A 25 -2.94 0.24 14.00
CA MET A 25 -1.64 -0.16 13.44
C MET A 25 -1.70 -0.46 11.94
N ALA A 26 -2.71 -1.17 11.45
CA ALA A 26 -2.87 -1.45 10.02
C ALA A 26 -3.10 -0.18 9.19
N ALA A 27 -3.95 0.72 9.67
CA ALA A 27 -4.30 1.95 8.97
C ALA A 27 -3.15 2.98 8.97
N THR A 28 -2.42 3.12 10.09
CA THR A 28 -1.20 3.96 10.12
C THR A 28 -0.12 3.43 9.18
N LYS A 29 0.08 2.10 9.13
CA LYS A 29 1.01 1.47 8.19
C LYS A 29 0.60 1.76 6.75
N ALA A 30 -0.67 1.51 6.40
CA ALA A 30 -1.19 1.76 5.06
C ALA A 30 -1.03 3.23 4.65
N LEU A 31 -1.35 4.18 5.54
CA LEU A 31 -1.17 5.60 5.29
C LEU A 31 0.29 5.96 4.98
N ARG A 32 1.24 5.51 5.81
CA ARG A 32 2.67 5.81 5.64
C ARG A 32 3.18 5.28 4.31
N THR A 33 2.85 4.04 3.97
CA THR A 33 3.32 3.41 2.74
C THR A 33 2.67 4.04 1.51
N LEU A 34 1.39 4.42 1.58
CA LEU A 34 0.71 5.10 0.48
C LEU A 34 1.31 6.49 0.24
N LEU A 35 1.61 7.25 1.30
CA LEU A 35 2.31 8.52 1.18
C LEU A 35 3.73 8.35 0.61
N GLN A 36 4.43 7.25 0.92
CA GLN A 36 5.73 6.91 0.34
C GLN A 36 5.63 6.63 -1.16
N GLU A 37 4.68 5.79 -1.60
CA GLU A 37 4.44 5.52 -3.02
C GLU A 37 4.08 6.80 -3.79
N LEU A 38 3.35 7.73 -3.18
CA LEU A 38 3.12 9.06 -3.77
C LEU A 38 4.39 9.90 -3.92
N ARG A 39 5.38 9.75 -3.02
CA ARG A 39 6.70 10.42 -3.19
C ARG A 39 7.45 9.84 -4.37
N PHE A 40 7.41 8.52 -4.53
CA PHE A 40 8.07 7.85 -5.65
C PHE A 40 7.42 8.23 -6.99
N ALA A 41 6.11 8.40 -7.02
CA ALA A 41 5.38 8.86 -8.21
C ALA A 41 5.68 10.33 -8.56
N ASN A 42 5.94 11.18 -7.56
CA ASN A 42 6.19 12.62 -7.74
C ASN A 42 7.48 13.09 -7.02
N PRO A 43 8.67 12.77 -7.55
CA PRO A 43 9.94 13.06 -6.88
C PRO A 43 10.27 14.55 -6.77
N CYS A 44 9.73 15.40 -7.65
CA CYS A 44 10.06 16.82 -7.71
C CYS A 44 9.08 17.73 -6.96
N ALA A 45 7.91 17.22 -6.54
CA ALA A 45 6.88 18.02 -5.89
C ALA A 45 6.95 17.87 -4.37
N CYS A 46 6.81 18.99 -3.64
CA CYS A 46 6.58 18.92 -2.20
C CYS A 46 5.28 18.16 -1.95
N ILE A 47 5.34 17.05 -1.21
CA ILE A 47 4.16 16.21 -0.92
C ILE A 47 3.08 16.99 -0.17
N LYS A 48 3.46 18.05 0.56
CA LYS A 48 2.51 18.95 1.23
C LYS A 48 1.63 19.72 0.23
N ASP A 49 2.09 19.92 -1.01
CA ASP A 49 1.30 20.64 -2.02
C ASP A 49 0.49 19.67 -2.88
N SER A 50 0.66 18.36 -2.68
CA SER A 50 -0.10 17.34 -3.40
C SER A 50 -1.54 17.29 -2.91
N LEU A 51 -2.47 17.61 -3.82
CA LEU A 51 -3.90 17.47 -3.58
C LEU A 51 -4.28 16.04 -3.13
N ALA A 52 -3.62 15.02 -3.71
CA ALA A 52 -3.82 13.63 -3.34
C ALA A 52 -3.42 13.38 -1.87
N ALA A 53 -2.25 13.85 -1.45
CA ALA A 53 -1.79 13.69 -0.07
C ALA A 53 -2.73 14.37 0.93
N HIS A 54 -3.20 15.58 0.62
CA HIS A 54 -4.21 16.28 1.43
C HIS A 54 -5.52 15.50 1.54
N TYR A 55 -6.03 15.00 0.42
CA TYR A 55 -7.25 14.20 0.41
C TYR A 55 -7.10 12.93 1.28
N ILE A 56 -6.00 12.19 1.13
CA ILE A 56 -5.74 10.96 1.88
C ILE A 56 -5.65 11.23 3.39
N LEU A 57 -4.97 12.31 3.79
CA LEU A 57 -4.88 12.72 5.19
C LEU A 57 -6.25 13.13 5.76
N ALA A 58 -7.07 13.83 4.97
CA ALA A 58 -8.42 14.21 5.36
C ALA A 58 -9.32 12.97 5.56
N GLN A 59 -9.28 12.01 4.63
CA GLN A 59 -10.04 10.76 4.76
C GLN A 59 -9.58 9.93 5.96
N TYR A 60 -8.27 9.81 6.17
CA TYR A 60 -7.73 9.11 7.33
C TYR A 60 -8.25 9.71 8.65
N LYS A 61 -8.21 11.05 8.79
CA LYS A 61 -8.74 11.74 9.97
C LYS A 61 -10.25 11.52 10.16
N LYS A 62 -11.02 11.57 9.06
CA LYS A 62 -12.48 11.38 9.08
C LYS A 62 -12.89 10.01 9.64
N PHE A 63 -12.19 8.95 9.24
CA PHE A 63 -12.51 7.57 9.64
C PHE A 63 -11.73 7.09 10.88
N CYS A 64 -10.88 7.93 11.47
CA CYS A 64 -10.14 7.63 12.71
C CYS A 64 -10.95 7.85 13.99
N THR A 65 -11.94 8.75 13.97
CA THR A 65 -12.66 9.24 15.18
C THR A 65 -14.10 8.75 15.28
N THR A 66 -14.58 7.97 14.30
CA THR A 66 -15.99 7.56 14.23
C THR A 66 -16.24 6.39 15.19
N ASP A 67 -16.96 6.65 16.27
CA ASP A 67 -17.10 5.77 17.45
C ASP A 67 -18.41 4.94 17.48
N GLN A 68 -19.23 4.99 16.44
CA GLN A 68 -20.48 4.22 16.41
C GLN A 68 -20.27 2.78 15.92
N GLN A 69 -20.96 1.88 16.62
CA GLN A 69 -20.95 0.42 16.50
C GLN A 69 -20.80 -0.10 15.04
N LEU A 70 -19.79 -0.95 14.79
CA LEU A 70 -19.59 -1.76 13.57
C LEU A 70 -19.20 -0.99 12.29
N CYS A 71 -17.91 -0.63 12.22
CA CYS A 71 -17.35 0.33 11.27
C CYS A 71 -17.08 -0.26 9.86
N LYS A 72 -18.12 -0.70 9.14
CA LYS A 72 -18.02 -1.13 7.73
C LYS A 72 -17.33 -0.07 6.87
N ALA A 73 -17.69 1.21 7.05
CA ALA A 73 -17.10 2.32 6.31
C ALA A 73 -15.60 2.52 6.58
N ARG A 74 -15.13 2.17 7.78
CA ARG A 74 -13.72 2.26 8.15
C ARG A 74 -12.92 1.10 7.56
N ASP A 75 -13.47 -0.11 7.62
CA ASP A 75 -12.87 -1.28 6.94
C ASP A 75 -12.84 -1.08 5.42
N GLU A 76 -13.90 -0.53 4.84
CA GLU A 76 -13.97 -0.13 3.43
C GLU A 76 -12.91 0.94 3.10
N ALA A 77 -12.74 1.96 3.95
CA ALA A 77 -11.72 2.98 3.76
C ALA A 77 -10.29 2.40 3.81
N LEU A 78 -10.02 1.48 4.74
CA LEU A 78 -8.74 0.77 4.80
C LEU A 78 -8.52 -0.09 3.56
N PHE A 79 -9.53 -0.84 3.14
CA PHE A 79 -9.50 -1.69 1.94
C PHE A 79 -9.25 -0.86 0.68
N LEU A 80 -9.93 0.29 0.54
CA LEU A 80 -9.68 1.24 -0.54
C LEU A 80 -8.24 1.75 -0.50
N GLY A 81 -7.73 2.15 0.67
CA GLY A 81 -6.34 2.56 0.83
C GLY A 81 -5.34 1.48 0.41
N GLN A 82 -5.58 0.22 0.81
CA GLN A 82 -4.75 -0.92 0.41
C GLN A 82 -4.82 -1.20 -1.09
N THR A 83 -6.00 -1.03 -1.69
CA THR A 83 -6.20 -1.19 -3.14
C THR A 83 -5.38 -0.15 -3.90
N TYR A 84 -5.47 1.12 -3.51
CA TYR A 84 -4.67 2.19 -4.13
C TYR A 84 -3.18 2.02 -3.91
N LEU A 85 -2.75 1.58 -2.72
CA LEU A 85 -1.37 1.25 -2.44
C LEU A 85 -0.87 0.14 -3.38
N THR A 86 -1.66 -0.92 -3.54
CA THR A 86 -1.34 -2.04 -4.44
C THR A 86 -1.20 -1.53 -5.87
N TYR A 87 -2.16 -0.72 -6.33
CA TYR A 87 -2.16 -0.12 -7.67
C TYR A 87 -0.93 0.76 -7.92
N LEU A 88 -0.57 1.67 -7.00
CA LEU A 88 0.60 2.52 -7.16
C LEU A 88 1.90 1.69 -7.18
N SER A 89 1.99 0.71 -6.27
CA SER A 89 3.16 -0.17 -6.20
C SER A 89 3.33 -1.04 -7.45
N SER A 90 2.22 -1.54 -8.02
CA SER A 90 2.25 -2.34 -9.25
C SER A 90 2.58 -1.48 -10.45
N LEU A 91 2.09 -0.24 -10.50
CA LEU A 91 2.43 0.72 -11.56
C LEU A 91 3.92 1.09 -11.54
N ARG A 92 4.51 1.28 -10.34
CA ARG A 92 5.96 1.48 -10.20
C ARG A 92 6.77 0.30 -10.74
N LYS A 93 6.44 -0.91 -10.30
CA LYS A 93 7.09 -2.15 -10.79
C LYS A 93 6.89 -2.36 -12.29
N TYR A 94 5.69 -2.08 -12.78
CA TYR A 94 5.38 -2.13 -14.21
C TYR A 94 6.27 -1.16 -14.99
N ASN A 95 6.47 0.07 -14.51
CA ASN A 95 7.35 1.03 -15.17
C ASN A 95 8.82 0.57 -15.17
N GLU A 96 9.28 -0.08 -14.09
CA GLU A 96 10.62 -0.69 -14.03
C GLU A 96 10.77 -1.78 -15.09
N LEU A 97 9.84 -2.74 -15.12
CA LEU A 97 9.81 -3.82 -16.12
C LEU A 97 9.66 -3.26 -17.54
N HIS A 98 8.79 -2.28 -17.73
CA HIS A 98 8.59 -1.65 -19.04
C HIS A 98 9.85 -0.95 -19.49
N LYS A 99 10.59 -0.27 -18.60
CA LYS A 99 11.87 0.36 -18.96
C LYS A 99 12.93 -0.67 -19.38
N GLU A 100 12.97 -1.81 -18.72
CA GLU A 100 13.94 -2.88 -18.98
C GLU A 100 13.60 -3.66 -20.26
N TYR A 101 12.34 -4.10 -20.38
CA TYR A 101 11.92 -5.04 -21.42
C TYR A 101 11.25 -4.40 -22.63
N ARG A 102 10.75 -3.16 -22.56
CA ARG A 102 10.17 -2.50 -23.73
C ARG A 102 11.22 -2.36 -24.84
N GLY A 103 10.86 -2.77 -26.05
CA GLY A 103 11.68 -2.62 -27.24
C GLY A 103 12.04 -1.14 -27.44
N ARG A 104 13.32 -0.81 -27.31
CA ARG A 104 13.88 0.52 -27.61
C ARG A 104 14.26 0.63 -29.11
N GLY A 105 13.48 0.00 -29.98
CA GLY A 105 13.84 -0.24 -31.38
C GLY A 105 14.51 -1.61 -31.58
N GLU A 106 15.36 -1.73 -32.59
CA GLU A 106 16.16 -2.93 -32.85
C GLU A 106 17.25 -3.07 -31.79
N ARG A 107 17.29 -4.21 -31.10
CA ARG A 107 18.35 -4.55 -30.13
C ARG A 107 19.40 -5.40 -30.83
N SER A 108 20.66 -5.23 -30.44
CA SER A 108 21.72 -6.12 -30.93
C SER A 108 21.55 -7.54 -30.39
N VAL A 109 22.15 -8.52 -31.08
CA VAL A 109 22.14 -9.93 -30.66
C VAL A 109 22.75 -10.10 -29.27
N LYS A 110 23.80 -9.32 -28.95
CA LYS A 110 24.46 -9.33 -27.64
C LYS A 110 23.57 -8.82 -26.52
N GLU A 111 22.98 -7.63 -26.69
CA GLU A 111 22.07 -7.07 -25.69
C GLU A 111 20.84 -7.96 -25.45
N THR A 112 20.38 -8.65 -26.50
CA THR A 112 19.27 -9.60 -26.38
C THR A 112 19.69 -10.86 -25.63
N ALA A 113 20.86 -11.42 -25.93
CA ALA A 113 21.42 -12.56 -25.23
C ALA A 113 21.64 -12.26 -23.73
N ASP A 114 22.27 -11.13 -23.42
CA ASP A 114 22.53 -10.69 -22.04
C ASP A 114 21.23 -10.49 -21.24
N MET A 115 20.17 -9.96 -21.87
CA MET A 115 18.88 -9.73 -21.22
C MET A 115 18.18 -11.02 -20.78
N VAL A 116 18.38 -12.11 -21.51
CA VAL A 116 17.78 -13.42 -21.19
C VAL A 116 18.75 -14.33 -20.45
N GLY A 117 19.99 -13.87 -20.17
CA GLY A 117 21.02 -14.63 -19.46
C GLY A 117 21.83 -15.60 -20.33
N PHE A 118 21.88 -15.40 -21.65
CA PHE A 118 22.76 -16.14 -22.55
C PHE A 118 24.07 -15.39 -22.81
N LYS A 119 25.16 -16.14 -22.94
CA LYS A 119 26.44 -15.63 -23.45
C LYS A 119 26.56 -15.92 -24.94
N LEU A 120 27.26 -15.05 -25.68
CA LEU A 120 27.58 -15.35 -27.07
C LEU A 120 28.74 -16.36 -27.16
N PRO A 121 28.81 -17.18 -28.23
CA PRO A 121 29.92 -18.12 -28.45
C PRO A 121 31.31 -17.46 -28.59
N THR A 122 31.37 -16.14 -28.65
CA THR A 122 32.59 -15.33 -28.78
C THR A 122 33.06 -14.74 -27.44
N ASP A 123 32.23 -14.79 -26.39
CA ASP A 123 32.62 -14.34 -25.05
C ASP A 123 33.38 -15.46 -24.32
N PRO A 124 34.45 -15.16 -23.56
CA PRO A 124 35.20 -16.17 -22.81
C PRO A 124 34.33 -16.80 -21.71
N GLU A 125 34.55 -18.10 -21.46
CA GLU A 125 33.83 -18.91 -20.45
C GLU A 125 33.87 -18.28 -19.05
#